data_AF-A0A412VEY5-F1
#
_entry.id   AF-A0A412VEY5-F1
#
_cell.length_a   1.000
_cell.length_b   1.000
_cell.length_c   1.000
_cell.angle_alpha   90.00
_cell.angle_beta   90.00
_cell.angle_gamma   90.00
#
_symmetry.space_group_name_H-M   'P 1'
#
loop_
_entity.id
_entity.type
_entity.pdbx_description
1 polymer ?
#
loop_
_entity_poly.entity_id
_entity_poly.type
_entity_poly.pdbx_seq_one_letter_code
_entity_poly.pdbx_strand_id
1 'polypeptide(L)'
;MDLQIIQNKIFEVRGCRVMLDYHLAELYQVETRALKQAVKRNIERFPGDFMFVLTQEEANLLLSIGVSQNVIPPAYNFGVAMPMAFTEQGVAMLSSVLRSKVAIEVNISIMRAFVLMRQMAIGYEELSRRIEELEVSTDAQFNELYQALTQLLSQSKQQKERRPVGFVTYNRDKNE
;
A
#
# COMPACT_ATOMS: atom_id res chain seq x y z
N MET A 1 13.82 -10.26 -17.26
CA MET A 1 13.58 -8.87 -16.85
C MET A 1 13.19 -8.89 -15.38
N ASP A 2 13.79 -8.03 -14.55
CA ASP A 2 13.54 -8.05 -13.12
C ASP A 2 12.16 -7.49 -12.79
N LEU A 3 11.42 -8.25 -12.00
CA LEU A 3 10.02 -7.96 -11.66
C LEU A 3 9.88 -6.63 -10.89
N GLN A 4 10.90 -6.25 -10.12
CA GLN A 4 11.00 -4.98 -9.41
C GLN A 4 11.01 -3.77 -10.36
N ILE A 5 11.67 -3.88 -11.52
CA ILE A 5 11.72 -2.78 -12.51
C ILE A 5 10.32 -2.48 -13.06
N ILE A 6 9.53 -3.52 -13.28
CA ILE A 6 8.16 -3.40 -13.79
C ILE A 6 7.25 -2.81 -12.70
N GLN A 7 7.37 -3.26 -11.46
CA GLN A 7 6.58 -2.75 -10.34
C GLN A 7 6.78 -1.24 -10.15
N ASN A 8 8.02 -0.74 -10.27
CA ASN A 8 8.33 0.69 -10.17
C ASN A 8 7.77 1.55 -11.31
N LYS A 9 7.25 0.93 -12.39
CA LYS A 9 6.65 1.60 -13.54
C LYS A 9 5.11 1.49 -13.55
N ILE A 10 4.52 1.00 -12.46
CA ILE A 10 3.07 0.89 -12.27
C ILE A 10 2.63 1.96 -11.27
N PHE A 11 1.65 2.75 -11.68
CA PHE A 11 1.15 3.91 -10.94
C PHE A 11 -0.34 3.75 -10.66
N GLU A 12 -0.85 4.48 -9.68
CA GLU A 12 -2.28 4.54 -9.40
C GLU A 12 -2.86 5.86 -9.93
N VAL A 13 -3.83 5.76 -10.84
CA VAL A 13 -4.52 6.90 -11.44
C VAL A 13 -5.99 6.57 -11.52
N ARG A 14 -6.86 7.46 -11.02
CA ARG A 14 -8.32 7.22 -10.93
C ARG A 14 -8.68 5.90 -10.23
N GLY A 15 -7.93 5.51 -9.20
CA GLY A 15 -8.12 4.24 -8.49
C GLY A 15 -7.77 2.99 -9.30
N CYS A 16 -7.16 3.17 -10.48
CA CYS A 16 -6.73 2.09 -11.36
C CYS A 16 -5.20 2.01 -11.37
N ARG A 17 -4.66 0.80 -11.29
CA ARG A 17 -3.22 0.57 -11.51
C ARG A 17 -2.94 0.60 -13.01
N VAL A 18 -2.05 1.51 -13.43
CA VAL A 18 -1.76 1.80 -14.84
C VAL A 18 -0.27 1.87 -15.13
N MET A 19 0.10 1.57 -16.37
CA MET A 19 1.42 1.83 -16.94
C MET A 19 1.33 2.88 -18.05
N LEU A 20 2.34 3.75 -18.13
CA LEU A 20 2.39 4.80 -19.15
C LEU A 20 2.98 4.28 -20.47
N ASP A 21 2.51 4.83 -21.58
CA ASP A 21 3.02 4.54 -22.94
C ASP A 21 4.54 4.62 -23.07
N TYR A 22 5.20 5.61 -22.44
CA TYR A 22 6.64 5.78 -22.48
C TYR A 22 7.35 4.57 -21.84
N HIS A 23 6.92 4.17 -20.64
CA HIS A 23 7.47 3.00 -19.95
C HIS A 23 7.22 1.71 -20.73
N LEU A 24 6.01 1.54 -21.26
CA LEU A 24 5.69 0.37 -22.07
C LEU A 24 6.55 0.33 -23.33
N ALA A 25 6.72 1.46 -24.01
CA ALA A 25 7.55 1.56 -25.20
C ALA A 25 9.02 1.20 -24.90
N GLU A 26 9.57 1.71 -23.80
CA GLU A 26 10.92 1.38 -23.31
C GLU A 26 11.06 -0.12 -23.04
N LEU A 27 10.13 -0.71 -22.28
CA LEU A 27 10.16 -2.13 -21.94
C LEU A 27 10.01 -3.03 -23.18
N TYR A 28 9.14 -2.64 -24.11
CA TYR A 28 8.92 -3.34 -25.37
C TYR A 28 10.00 -3.09 -26.42
N GLN A 29 10.96 -2.20 -26.15
CA GLN A 29 12.02 -1.78 -27.07
C GLN A 29 11.46 -1.24 -28.40
N VAL A 30 10.41 -0.43 -28.30
CA VAL A 30 9.79 0.27 -29.44
C VAL A 30 9.75 1.76 -29.17
N GLU A 31 9.64 2.57 -30.22
CA GLU A 31 9.42 4.00 -30.04
C GLU A 31 8.03 4.27 -29.46
N THR A 32 7.92 5.24 -28.53
CA THR A 32 6.63 5.65 -27.97
C THR A 32 5.63 6.08 -29.05
N ARG A 33 6.12 6.73 -30.12
CA ARG A 33 5.29 7.11 -31.28
C ARG A 33 4.74 5.89 -32.02
N ALA A 34 5.57 4.88 -32.24
CA ALA A 34 5.15 3.64 -32.90
C ALA A 34 4.11 2.88 -32.06
N LEU A 35 4.30 2.81 -30.73
CA LEU A 35 3.33 2.24 -29.81
C LEU A 35 1.97 2.97 -29.90
N LYS A 36 1.97 4.30 -29.78
CA LYS A 36 0.76 5.13 -29.91
C LYS A 36 0.07 4.92 -31.24
N GLN A 37 0.83 4.82 -32.33
CA GLN A 37 0.27 4.60 -33.66
C GLN A 37 -0.37 3.21 -33.77
N ALA A 38 0.28 2.18 -33.21
CA ALA A 38 -0.25 0.81 -33.21
C ALA A 38 -1.57 0.71 -32.41
N VAL A 39 -1.64 1.39 -31.27
CA VAL A 39 -2.87 1.50 -30.46
C VAL A 39 -3.97 2.22 -31.23
N LYS A 40 -3.68 3.39 -31.82
CA LYS A 40 -4.66 4.15 -32.62
C LYS A 40 -5.23 3.35 -33.80
N ARG A 41 -4.40 2.53 -34.47
CA ARG A 41 -4.86 1.64 -35.56
C ARG A 41 -5.78 0.52 -35.07
N ASN A 42 -5.73 0.17 -33.80
CA ASN A 42 -6.48 -0.93 -33.20
C ASN A 42 -7.41 -0.43 -32.08
N ILE A 43 -7.89 0.83 -32.15
CA ILE A 43 -8.58 1.50 -31.04
C ILE A 43 -9.83 0.74 -30.54
N GLU A 44 -10.48 -0.04 -31.41
CA GLU A 44 -11.63 -0.90 -31.04
C GLU A 44 -11.27 -1.96 -29.98
N ARG A 45 -9.98 -2.30 -29.84
CA ARG A 45 -9.46 -3.22 -28.81
C ARG A 45 -9.19 -2.55 -27.47
N PHE A 46 -9.33 -1.23 -27.41
CA PHE A 46 -8.92 -0.39 -26.31
C PHE A 46 -10.10 0.46 -25.83
N PRO A 47 -11.11 -0.15 -25.19
CA PRO A 47 -12.18 0.60 -24.54
C PRO A 47 -11.65 1.45 -23.38
N GLY A 48 -12.46 2.38 -22.88
CA GLY A 48 -12.03 3.39 -21.90
C GLY A 48 -11.55 2.84 -20.54
N ASP A 49 -11.93 1.61 -20.21
CA ASP A 49 -11.47 0.86 -19.03
C ASP A 49 -10.13 0.14 -19.26
N PHE A 50 -9.66 0.03 -20.51
CA PHE A 50 -8.39 -0.60 -20.87
C PHE A 50 -7.29 0.45 -21.01
N MET A 51 -7.65 1.62 -21.54
CA MET A 51 -6.74 2.74 -21.62
C MET A 51 -7.48 4.07 -21.54
N PHE A 52 -6.75 5.09 -21.14
CA PHE A 52 -7.21 6.47 -21.22
C PHE A 52 -6.02 7.41 -21.38
N VAL A 53 -6.31 8.61 -21.86
CA VAL A 53 -5.32 9.69 -21.92
C VAL A 53 -5.37 10.45 -20.61
N LEU A 54 -4.21 10.72 -20.02
CA LEU A 54 -4.11 11.50 -18.79
C LEU A 54 -4.48 12.97 -19.03
N THR A 55 -5.09 13.60 -18.02
CA THR A 55 -5.23 15.06 -18.00
C THR A 55 -3.90 15.72 -17.65
N GLN A 56 -3.77 17.03 -17.92
CA GLN A 56 -2.59 17.79 -17.52
C GLN A 56 -2.35 17.70 -16.00
N GLU A 57 -3.43 17.78 -15.22
CA GLU A 57 -3.37 17.70 -13.76
C GLU A 57 -2.90 16.33 -13.30
N GLU A 58 -3.43 15.25 -13.86
CA GLU A 58 -3.01 13.88 -13.56
C GLU A 58 -1.55 13.63 -13.92
N ALA A 59 -1.13 14.12 -15.09
CA ALA A 59 0.26 14.03 -15.53
C ALA A 59 1.20 14.81 -14.60
N ASN A 60 0.83 16.02 -14.19
CA ASN A 60 1.58 16.84 -13.25
C ASN A 60 1.62 16.21 -11.85
N LEU A 61 0.51 15.58 -11.43
CA LEU A 61 0.44 14.89 -10.15
C LEU A 61 1.39 13.69 -10.14
N LEU A 62 1.41 12.88 -11.21
CA LEU A 62 2.35 11.76 -11.33
C LEU A 62 3.81 12.22 -11.29
N LEU A 63 4.14 13.35 -11.93
CA LEU A 63 5.46 13.98 -11.82
C LEU A 63 5.81 14.37 -10.37
N SER A 64 4.83 14.84 -9.61
CA SER A 64 5.02 15.29 -8.23
C SER A 64 5.08 14.14 -7.19
N ILE A 65 4.27 13.08 -7.38
CA ILE A 65 4.18 11.93 -6.47
C ILE A 65 5.38 10.99 -6.66
N GLY A 66 5.90 10.88 -7.89
CA GLY A 66 6.98 9.98 -8.23
C GLY A 66 8.08 10.63 -9.07
N VAL A 67 9.25 10.82 -8.46
CA VAL A 67 10.56 10.64 -9.12
C VAL A 67 10.91 11.68 -10.22
N SER A 68 11.44 12.79 -9.73
CA SER A 68 12.11 13.93 -10.39
C SER A 68 13.10 13.66 -11.56
N GLN A 69 13.44 12.41 -11.95
CA GLN A 69 14.36 12.17 -13.09
C GLN A 69 14.10 10.93 -13.97
N ASN A 70 13.36 9.91 -13.51
CA ASN A 70 13.29 8.60 -14.19
C ASN A 70 11.92 8.21 -14.77
N VAL A 71 10.85 8.93 -14.42
CA VAL A 71 9.48 8.53 -14.80
C VAL A 71 9.08 9.13 -16.15
N ILE A 72 9.62 10.32 -16.47
CA ILE A 72 9.30 11.06 -17.67
C ILE A 72 10.59 11.73 -18.14
N PRO A 73 11.07 11.47 -19.37
CA PRO A 73 12.27 12.15 -19.87
C PRO A 73 12.08 13.66 -19.74
N PRO A 74 13.12 14.44 -19.37
CA PRO A 74 13.04 15.90 -19.38
C PRO A 74 12.67 16.46 -20.77
N ALA A 75 12.85 15.66 -21.83
CA ALA A 75 12.45 15.95 -23.21
C ALA A 75 10.96 15.61 -23.53
N TYR A 76 10.22 14.99 -22.63
CA TYR A 76 8.81 14.66 -22.85
C TYR A 76 7.97 15.93 -22.68
N ASN A 77 7.76 16.61 -23.79
CA ASN A 77 7.01 17.85 -23.83
C ASN A 77 5.49 17.54 -23.74
N PHE A 78 4.92 17.63 -22.54
CA PHE A 78 3.47 17.50 -22.32
C PHE A 78 2.65 18.47 -23.17
N GLY A 79 3.24 19.58 -23.60
CA GLY A 79 2.60 20.53 -24.52
C GLY A 79 2.33 19.99 -25.92
N VAL A 80 2.94 18.86 -26.31
CA VAL A 80 2.76 18.24 -27.65
C VAL A 80 1.79 17.06 -27.61
N ALA A 81 1.86 16.22 -26.58
CA ALA A 81 0.94 15.08 -26.45
C ALA A 81 0.89 14.54 -25.01
N MET A 82 -0.32 14.38 -24.49
CA MET A 82 -0.55 13.73 -23.21
C MET A 82 -0.14 12.26 -23.25
N PRO A 83 0.38 11.70 -22.13
CA PRO A 83 0.61 10.27 -21.99
C PRO A 83 -0.69 9.49 -22.04
N MET A 84 -0.66 8.34 -22.70
CA MET A 84 -1.66 7.29 -22.58
C MET A 84 -1.30 6.39 -21.41
N ALA A 85 -2.28 6.12 -20.56
CA ALA A 85 -2.22 5.19 -19.46
C ALA A 85 -2.98 3.90 -19.83
N PHE A 86 -2.38 2.75 -19.51
CA PHE A 86 -2.92 1.43 -19.81
C PHE A 86 -3.10 0.64 -18.52
N THR A 87 -4.30 0.11 -18.31
CA THR A 87 -4.57 -0.81 -17.20
C THR A 87 -3.96 -2.19 -17.50
N GLU A 88 -4.03 -3.12 -16.54
CA GLU A 88 -3.60 -4.51 -16.75
C GLU A 88 -4.21 -5.11 -18.03
N GLN A 89 -5.50 -4.88 -18.26
CA GLN A 89 -6.24 -5.33 -19.43
C GLN A 89 -5.75 -4.64 -20.71
N GLY A 90 -5.49 -3.33 -20.65
CA GLY A 90 -4.90 -2.59 -21.77
C GLY A 90 -3.52 -3.10 -22.16
N VAL A 91 -2.65 -3.36 -21.18
CA VAL A 91 -1.34 -3.97 -21.42
C VAL A 91 -1.52 -5.36 -22.04
N ALA A 92 -2.43 -6.19 -21.51
CA ALA A 92 -2.72 -7.49 -22.09
C ALA A 92 -3.12 -7.39 -23.58
N MET A 93 -3.90 -6.38 -23.96
CA MET A 93 -4.26 -6.14 -25.36
C MET A 93 -3.09 -5.74 -26.25
N LEU A 94 -2.03 -5.14 -25.70
CA LEU A 94 -0.81 -4.83 -26.46
C LEU A 94 -0.13 -6.09 -26.99
N SER A 95 -0.29 -7.26 -26.36
CA SER A 95 0.23 -8.53 -26.90
C SER A 95 -0.39 -8.93 -28.24
N SER A 96 -1.62 -8.48 -28.50
CA SER A 96 -2.33 -8.74 -29.75
C SER A 96 -1.91 -7.79 -30.88
N VAL A 97 -1.27 -6.68 -30.52
CA VAL A 97 -0.85 -5.58 -31.39
C VAL A 97 0.65 -5.66 -31.67
N LEU A 98 1.45 -5.86 -30.63
CA LEU A 98 2.91 -6.01 -30.69
C LEU A 98 3.28 -7.49 -30.72
N ARG A 99 3.78 -7.95 -31.87
CA ARG A 99 4.06 -9.37 -32.13
C ARG A 99 5.54 -9.77 -32.03
N SER A 100 6.41 -8.90 -31.54
CA SER A 100 7.84 -9.24 -31.39
C SER A 100 8.04 -10.22 -30.23
N LYS A 101 9.08 -11.08 -30.31
CA LYS A 101 9.42 -12.02 -29.22
C LYS A 101 9.65 -11.29 -27.89
N VAL A 102 10.36 -10.16 -27.95
CA VAL A 102 10.60 -9.28 -26.80
C VAL A 102 9.26 -8.77 -26.22
N ALA A 103 8.34 -8.30 -27.06
CA ALA A 103 7.06 -7.81 -26.58
C ALA A 103 6.20 -8.89 -25.92
N ILE A 104 6.24 -10.11 -26.43
CA ILE A 104 5.54 -11.26 -25.82
C ILE A 104 6.09 -11.55 -24.41
N GLU A 105 7.42 -11.64 -24.27
CA GLU A 105 8.07 -11.93 -22.98
C GLU A 105 7.84 -10.82 -21.95
N VAL A 106 7.94 -9.57 -22.38
CA VAL A 106 7.70 -8.39 -21.53
C VAL A 106 6.25 -8.36 -21.10
N ASN A 107 5.30 -8.61 -21.99
CA ASN A 107 3.88 -8.64 -21.62
C ASN A 107 3.59 -9.72 -20.57
N ILE A 108 4.15 -10.92 -20.71
CA ILE A 108 4.04 -11.99 -19.71
C ILE A 108 4.61 -11.53 -18.35
N SER A 109 5.75 -10.84 -18.38
CA SER A 109 6.41 -10.33 -17.16
C SER A 109 5.57 -9.24 -16.49
N ILE A 110 4.95 -8.36 -17.28
CA ILE A 110 4.04 -7.31 -16.79
C ILE A 110 2.81 -7.93 -16.14
N MET A 111 2.16 -8.90 -16.79
CA MET A 111 1.01 -9.60 -16.22
C MET A 111 1.35 -10.26 -14.88
N ARG A 112 2.52 -10.89 -14.76
CA ARG A 112 2.99 -11.47 -13.48
C ARG A 112 3.16 -10.39 -12.40
N ALA A 113 3.66 -9.21 -12.74
CA ALA A 113 3.79 -8.10 -11.79
C ALA A 113 2.44 -7.58 -11.28
N PHE A 114 1.45 -7.44 -12.16
CA PHE A 114 0.10 -7.05 -11.76
C PHE A 114 -0.55 -8.10 -10.84
N VAL A 115 -0.42 -9.39 -11.16
CA VAL A 115 -0.93 -10.49 -10.32
C VAL A 115 -0.27 -10.48 -8.93
N LEU A 116 1.07 -10.38 -8.88
CA LEU A 116 1.80 -10.33 -7.60
C LEU A 116 1.39 -9.13 -6.76
N MET A 117 1.23 -7.95 -7.36
CA MET A 117 0.77 -6.77 -6.62
C MET A 117 -0.68 -6.89 -6.14
N ARG A 118 -1.53 -7.64 -6.83
CA ARG A 118 -2.88 -7.94 -6.37
C ARG A 118 -2.85 -8.88 -5.17
N GLN A 119 -2.01 -9.92 -5.22
CA GLN A 119 -1.80 -10.84 -4.10
C GLN A 119 -1.25 -10.14 -2.87
N MET A 120 -0.27 -9.23 -3.04
CA MET A 120 0.27 -8.42 -1.94
C MET A 120 -0.80 -7.51 -1.32
N ALA A 121 -1.68 -6.91 -2.13
CA ALA A 121 -2.77 -6.08 -1.62
C ALA A 121 -3.75 -6.88 -0.76
N ILE A 122 -4.11 -8.10 -1.19
CA ILE A 122 -4.98 -9.01 -0.42
C ILE A 122 -4.31 -9.46 0.88
N GLY A 123 -3.02 -9.83 0.81
CA GLY A 123 -2.26 -10.25 1.99
C GLY A 123 -2.10 -9.14 3.03
N TYR A 124 -2.04 -7.87 2.60
CA TYR A 124 -2.00 -6.73 3.53
C TYR A 124 -3.32 -6.56 4.30
N GLU A 125 -4.48 -6.78 3.66
CA GLU A 125 -5.78 -6.72 4.35
C GLU A 125 -5.90 -7.81 5.43
N GLU A 126 -5.45 -9.03 5.13
CA GLU A 126 -5.41 -10.13 6.09
C GLU A 126 -4.45 -9.84 7.25
N LEU A 127 -3.28 -9.27 6.95
CA LEU A 127 -2.30 -8.88 7.96
C LEU A 127 -2.83 -7.76 8.87
N SER A 128 -3.44 -6.72 8.29
CA SER A 128 -4.05 -5.62 9.05
C SER A 128 -5.12 -6.13 10.01
N ARG A 129 -6.01 -7.03 9.54
CA ARG A 129 -7.01 -7.67 10.40
C ARG A 129 -6.37 -8.42 11.56
N ARG A 130 -5.29 -9.17 11.30
CA ARG A 130 -4.60 -9.95 12.33
C ARG A 130 -3.88 -9.06 13.35
N ILE A 131 -3.41 -7.88 12.94
CA ILE A 131 -2.86 -6.86 13.86
C ILE A 131 -3.97 -6.31 14.75
N GLU A 132 -5.13 -5.93 14.19
CA GLU A 132 -6.28 -5.45 14.97
C GLU A 132 -6.77 -6.49 15.99
N GLU A 133 -6.86 -7.76 15.59
CA GLU A 133 -7.21 -8.86 16.51
C GLU A 133 -6.19 -9.01 17.65
N LEU A 134 -4.90 -8.90 17.33
CA LEU A 134 -3.85 -8.94 18.34
C LEU A 134 -3.94 -7.75 19.29
N GLU A 135 -4.12 -6.53 18.80
CA GLU A 135 -4.28 -5.32 19.63
C GLU A 135 -5.42 -5.50 20.64
N VAL A 136 -6.61 -5.92 20.18
CA VAL A 136 -7.77 -6.16 21.06
C VAL A 136 -7.46 -7.23 22.12
N SER A 137 -6.82 -8.33 21.74
CA SER A 137 -6.48 -9.40 22.69
C SER A 137 -5.45 -8.95 23.73
N THR A 138 -4.50 -8.10 23.33
CA THR A 138 -3.44 -7.63 24.20
C THR A 138 -3.98 -6.57 25.17
N ASP A 139 -4.84 -5.67 24.71
CA ASP A 139 -5.54 -4.69 25.55
C ASP A 139 -6.41 -5.35 26.63
N ALA A 140 -7.07 -6.46 26.30
CA ALA A 140 -7.81 -7.24 27.28
C ALA A 140 -6.89 -7.81 28.38
N GLN A 141 -5.76 -8.41 27.99
CA GLN A 141 -4.77 -8.94 28.94
C GLN A 141 -4.15 -7.84 29.80
N PHE A 142 -3.84 -6.67 29.22
CA PHE A 142 -3.33 -5.52 29.96
C PHE A 142 -4.36 -4.99 30.98
N ASN A 143 -5.64 -4.96 30.63
CA ASN A 143 -6.70 -4.54 31.55
C ASN A 143 -6.82 -5.50 32.75
N GLU A 144 -6.73 -6.82 32.52
CA GLU A 144 -6.73 -7.80 33.61
C GLU A 144 -5.53 -7.61 34.55
N LEU A 145 -4.33 -7.42 34.01
CA LEU A 145 -3.13 -7.11 34.80
C LEU A 145 -3.27 -5.81 35.59
N TYR A 146 -3.83 -4.77 34.97
CA TYR A 146 -4.04 -3.48 35.61
C TYR A 146 -5.04 -3.57 36.77
N GLN A 147 -6.13 -4.33 36.58
CA GLN A 147 -7.10 -4.61 37.64
C GLN A 147 -6.45 -5.38 38.79
N ALA A 148 -5.70 -6.45 38.49
CA ALA A 148 -5.02 -7.25 39.51
C ALA A 148 -4.02 -6.43 40.33
N LEU A 149 -3.19 -5.60 39.68
CA LEU A 149 -2.25 -4.70 40.35
C LEU A 149 -2.97 -3.67 41.23
N THR A 150 -4.06 -3.09 40.74
CA THR A 150 -4.87 -2.13 41.50
C THR A 150 -5.53 -2.79 42.72
N GLN A 151 -5.98 -4.04 42.58
CA GLN A 151 -6.52 -4.84 43.69
C GLN A 151 -5.45 -5.13 44.75
N LEU A 152 -4.24 -5.48 44.33
CA LEU A 152 -3.13 -5.76 45.23
C LEU A 152 -2.67 -4.49 45.97
N LEU A 153 -2.62 -3.35 45.28
CA LEU A 153 -2.34 -2.03 45.86
C LEU A 153 -3.43 -1.54 46.82
N SER A 154 -4.69 -1.90 46.60
CA SER A 154 -5.79 -1.52 47.50
C SER A 154 -5.89 -2.44 48.72
N GLN A 155 -5.57 -3.73 48.58
CA GLN A 155 -5.45 -4.66 49.70
C GLN A 155 -4.30 -4.30 50.66
N SER A 156 -3.17 -3.82 50.14
CA SER A 156 -2.05 -3.37 50.99
C SER A 156 -2.39 -2.12 51.80
N LYS A 157 -3.22 -1.21 51.28
CA LYS A 157 -3.75 -0.06 52.03
C LYS A 157 -4.77 -0.43 53.11
N GLN A 158 -5.40 -1.61 53.02
CA GLN A 158 -6.36 -2.11 54.01
C GLN A 158 -5.73 -2.98 55.11
N GLN A 159 -4.40 -3.03 55.24
CA GLN A 159 -3.76 -3.56 56.45
C GLN A 159 -4.18 -2.70 57.66
N LYS A 160 -5.29 -3.08 58.30
CA LYS A 160 -5.79 -2.56 59.58
C LYS A 160 -4.61 -2.42 60.53
N GLU A 161 -4.61 -1.30 61.28
CA GLU A 161 -3.70 -1.09 62.41
C GLU A 161 -3.55 -2.41 63.18
N ARG A 162 -2.33 -2.94 63.15
CA ARG A 162 -2.03 -4.21 63.80
C ARG A 162 -2.35 -4.02 65.27
N ARG A 163 -3.26 -4.82 65.82
CA ARG A 163 -3.49 -4.83 67.26
C ARG A 163 -2.14 -5.07 67.93
N PRO A 164 -1.67 -4.18 68.81
CA PRO A 164 -0.39 -4.38 69.47
C PRO A 164 -0.46 -5.71 70.22
N VAL A 165 0.45 -6.62 69.88
CA VAL A 165 0.59 -7.90 70.58
C VAL A 165 1.62 -7.68 71.69
N GLY A 166 1.12 -7.50 72.92
CA GLY A 166 1.91 -7.20 74.09
C GLY A 166 1.00 -6.81 75.28
N PHE A 167 1.59 -6.59 76.45
CA PHE A 167 0.86 -6.19 77.65
C PHE A 167 0.22 -4.81 77.45
N VAL A 168 -1.11 -4.75 77.49
CA VAL A 168 -1.86 -3.49 77.52
C VAL A 168 -1.79 -2.94 78.94
N THR A 169 -0.99 -1.90 79.16
CA THR A 169 -0.96 -1.18 80.43
C THR A 169 -2.19 -0.28 80.52
N TYR A 170 -3.14 -0.61 81.39
CA TYR A 170 -4.20 0.32 81.76
C TYR A 170 -3.59 1.40 82.67
N ASN A 171 -3.52 2.64 82.18
CA ASN A 171 -3.26 3.78 83.06
C ASN A 171 -4.45 3.93 84.01
N ARG A 172 -4.20 3.59 85.27
CA ARG A 172 -5.12 3.80 86.37
C ARG A 172 -4.84 5.18 86.97
N ASP A 173 -5.10 6.23 86.20
CA ASP A 173 -5.08 7.58 86.76
C ASP A 173 -6.42 7.87 87.44
N LYS A 174 -6.38 7.58 88.75
CA LYS A 174 -7.07 8.19 89.90
C LYS A 174 -8.37 8.96 89.63
N ASN A 175 -9.46 8.38 90.14
CA ASN A 175 -10.44 9.17 90.88
C ASN A 175 -9.74 9.80 92.09
N GLU A 176 -9.66 11.13 92.13
CA GLU A 176 -9.80 11.99 93.32
C GLU A 176 -9.93 13.45 92.88
#